data_AF-A0A847ISY0-F1
#
_entry.id   AF-A0A847ISY0-F1
#
_cell.length_a   1.000
_cell.length_b   1.000
_cell.length_c   1.000
_cell.angle_alpha   90.00
_cell.angle_beta   90.00
_cell.angle_gamma   90.00
#
_symmetry.space_group_name_H-M   'P 1'
#
loop_
_entity.id
_entity.type
_entity.pdbx_description
1 polymer ?
#
loop_
_entity_poly.entity_id
_entity_poly.type
_entity_poly.pdbx_seq_one_letter_code
_entity_poly.pdbx_strand_id
1 'polypeptide(L)'
;MNIYLPGLQLFFIDSNKDTLVMRNQDEARLLTIGHDTYLRHDKTWVRILATSGASAFCLKSVLKIHQDVKIGAYGTADVTSSITNVNMMYGVEGNTAIRLKSLRHIPYTLTHFGLLYDGSKLYIANVRNFKRMFPDRKDDIEKYIAENKLNLDDAKAALQLFNFLNL
;
A
#
# COMPACT_ATOMS: atom_id res chain seq x y z
N MET A 1 -2.96 -8.32 -18.66
CA MET A 1 -3.02 -8.93 -17.32
C MET A 1 -3.34 -7.83 -16.33
N ASN A 2 -4.55 -7.80 -15.76
CA ASN A 2 -4.97 -6.78 -14.80
C ASN A 2 -4.91 -7.41 -13.41
N ILE A 3 -3.86 -7.09 -12.65
CA ILE A 3 -3.66 -7.59 -11.29
C ILE A 3 -4.06 -6.48 -10.33
N TYR A 4 -5.07 -6.77 -9.51
CA TYR A 4 -5.57 -5.86 -8.48
C TYR A 4 -4.87 -6.18 -7.15
N LEU A 5 -3.90 -5.36 -6.75
CA LEU A 5 -3.21 -5.44 -5.46
C LEU A 5 -3.74 -4.52 -4.32
N PRO A 6 -5.03 -4.12 -4.26
CA PRO A 6 -5.60 -3.61 -3.01
C PRO A 6 -5.72 -4.69 -1.91
N GLY A 7 -5.50 -5.98 -2.22
CA GLY A 7 -5.72 -7.12 -1.33
C GLY A 7 -4.47 -7.94 -1.03
N LEU A 8 -4.58 -8.82 -0.02
CA LEU A 8 -3.55 -9.78 0.42
C LEU A 8 -3.31 -10.91 -0.60
N GLN A 9 -4.19 -11.04 -1.59
CA GLN A 9 -4.24 -12.15 -2.53
C GLN A 9 -3.91 -11.71 -3.95
N LEU A 10 -3.14 -12.54 -4.66
CA LEU A 10 -2.87 -12.35 -6.08
C LEU A 10 -3.95 -13.01 -6.94
N PHE A 11 -4.63 -12.19 -7.75
CA PHE A 11 -5.61 -12.64 -8.73
C PHE A 11 -5.08 -12.45 -10.16
N PHE A 12 -5.40 -13.38 -11.05
CA PHE A 12 -5.09 -13.30 -12.48
C PHE A 12 -6.27 -13.79 -13.32
N ILE A 13 -6.30 -13.38 -14.58
CA ILE A 13 -7.36 -13.77 -15.52
C ILE A 13 -6.76 -14.83 -16.45
N ASP A 14 -7.41 -15.99 -16.55
CA ASP A 14 -6.98 -17.08 -17.43
C ASP A 14 -7.43 -16.86 -18.90
N SER A 15 -7.12 -17.82 -19.77
CA SER A 15 -7.52 -17.77 -21.18
C SER A 15 -9.04 -17.82 -21.39
N ASN A 16 -9.78 -18.40 -20.44
CA ASN A 16 -11.25 -18.50 -20.46
C ASN A 16 -11.94 -17.27 -19.89
N LYS A 17 -11.17 -16.26 -19.46
CA LYS A 17 -11.62 -15.04 -18.77
C LYS A 17 -12.12 -15.29 -17.35
N ASP A 18 -11.74 -16.41 -16.75
CA ASP A 18 -12.01 -16.71 -15.36
C ASP A 18 -10.96 -16.05 -14.46
N THR A 19 -11.42 -15.57 -13.30
CA THR A 19 -10.53 -15.02 -12.28
C THR A 19 -10.01 -16.15 -11.40
N LEU A 20 -8.70 -16.36 -11.41
CA LEU A 20 -8.00 -17.37 -10.61
C LEU A 20 -7.20 -16.71 -9.48
N VAL A 21 -7.05 -17.44 -8.37
CA VAL A 21 -6.25 -17.03 -7.20
C VAL A 21 -4.98 -17.86 -7.16
N MET A 22 -3.84 -17.21 -6.89
CA MET A 22 -2.59 -17.92 -6.64
C MET A 22 -2.63 -18.64 -5.28
N ARG A 23 -2.71 -19.98 -5.30
CA ARG A 23 -2.83 -20.81 -4.08
C ARG A 23 -1.64 -20.67 -3.13
N ASN A 24 -0.41 -20.74 -3.66
CA ASN A 24 0.84 -20.75 -2.86
C ASN A 24 1.59 -19.41 -2.93
N GLN A 25 0.87 -18.29 -2.85
CA GLN A 25 1.48 -16.97 -3.00
C GLN A 25 2.52 -16.60 -1.94
N ASP A 26 2.54 -17.28 -0.79
CA ASP A 26 3.57 -17.06 0.24
C ASP A 26 4.92 -17.71 -0.11
N GLU A 27 4.95 -18.63 -1.08
CA GLU A 27 6.21 -19.17 -1.64
C GLU A 27 6.83 -18.21 -2.66
N ALA A 28 6.04 -17.29 -3.21
CA ALA A 28 6.53 -16.27 -4.13
C ALA A 28 7.19 -15.14 -3.35
N ARG A 29 8.46 -14.85 -3.63
CA ARG A 29 9.17 -13.73 -3.01
C ARG A 29 8.95 -12.42 -3.74
N LEU A 30 9.02 -12.45 -5.07
CA LEU A 30 8.93 -11.29 -5.94
C LEU A 30 7.86 -11.51 -7.00
N LEU A 31 7.17 -10.43 -7.34
CA LEU A 31 6.18 -10.39 -8.40
C LEU A 31 6.38 -9.12 -9.21
N THR A 32 6.63 -9.25 -10.52
CA THR A 32 6.77 -8.11 -11.42
C THR A 32 5.59 -8.05 -12.37
N ILE A 33 4.96 -6.88 -12.45
CA ILE A 33 3.78 -6.62 -13.27
C ILE A 33 4.02 -5.33 -14.04
N GLY A 34 4.26 -5.43 -15.34
CA GLY A 34 4.70 -4.27 -16.13
C GLY A 34 6.02 -3.73 -15.59
N HIS A 35 6.03 -2.48 -15.14
CA HIS A 35 7.19 -1.80 -14.57
C HIS A 35 7.27 -1.89 -13.04
N ASP A 36 6.24 -2.44 -12.39
CA ASP A 36 6.15 -2.48 -10.94
C ASP A 36 6.63 -3.82 -10.40
N THR A 37 7.49 -3.77 -9.39
CA THR A 37 7.93 -4.95 -8.66
C THR A 37 7.37 -4.92 -7.25
N TYR A 38 6.85 -6.05 -6.81
CA TYR A 38 6.26 -6.27 -5.50
C TYR A 38 7.06 -7.33 -4.75
N LEU A 39 7.28 -7.07 -3.46
CA LEU A 39 7.88 -7.99 -2.51
C LEU A 39 6.78 -8.62 -1.67
N ARG A 40 6.81 -9.95 -1.51
CA ARG A 40 6.00 -10.66 -0.53
C ARG A 40 6.70 -10.61 0.82
N HIS A 41 6.02 -10.09 1.83
CA HIS A 41 6.54 -10.06 3.20
C HIS A 41 5.37 -10.10 4.19
N ASP A 42 5.46 -10.95 5.22
CA ASP A 42 4.41 -11.15 6.24
C ASP A 42 3.00 -11.28 5.64
N LYS A 43 2.86 -12.14 4.62
CA LYS A 43 1.60 -12.39 3.90
C LYS A 43 0.99 -11.17 3.20
N THR A 44 1.77 -10.11 3.02
CA THR A 44 1.37 -8.88 2.31
C THR A 44 2.26 -8.66 1.10
N TRP A 45 1.69 -8.07 0.05
CA TRP A 45 2.46 -7.56 -1.09
C TRP A 45 2.75 -6.07 -0.86
N VAL A 46 4.01 -5.68 -1.00
CA VAL A 46 4.43 -4.28 -0.94
C VAL A 46 5.15 -3.91 -2.22
N ARG A 47 4.84 -2.76 -2.80
CA ARG A 47 5.47 -2.30 -4.05
C ARG A 47 6.84 -1.72 -3.73
N ILE A 48 7.87 -2.14 -4.44
CA ILE A 48 9.20 -1.54 -4.34
C ILE A 48 9.21 -0.25 -5.18
N LEU A 49 9.59 0.88 -4.58
CA LEU A 49 9.67 2.18 -5.25
C LEU A 49 11.11 2.65 -5.48
N ALA A 50 12.03 2.27 -4.59
CA ALA A 50 13.45 2.58 -4.71
C ALA A 50 14.29 1.48 -4.04
N THR A 51 15.51 1.31 -4.52
CA THR A 51 16.46 0.31 -4.02
C THR A 51 17.83 0.94 -3.83
N SER A 52 18.56 0.51 -2.81
CA SER A 52 19.96 0.88 -2.55
C SER A 52 20.69 -0.30 -1.94
N GLY A 53 21.53 -0.98 -2.73
CA GLY A 53 22.16 -2.22 -2.33
C GLY A 53 21.14 -3.28 -1.89
N ALA A 54 21.28 -3.78 -0.66
CA ALA A 54 20.33 -4.74 -0.06
C ALA A 54 19.07 -4.08 0.52
N SER A 55 19.05 -2.75 0.62
CA SER A 55 17.95 -1.99 1.20
C SER A 55 16.97 -1.53 0.13
N ALA A 56 15.69 -1.39 0.50
CA ALA A 56 14.67 -0.84 -0.40
C ALA A 56 13.66 0.04 0.34
N PHE A 57 13.05 0.96 -0.40
CA PHE A 57 11.84 1.65 0.01
C PHE A 57 10.63 0.98 -0.64
N CYS A 58 9.67 0.60 0.19
CA CYS A 58 8.46 -0.08 -0.22
C CYS A 58 7.21 0.71 0.14
N LEU A 59 6.16 0.55 -0.66
CA LEU A 59 4.85 1.15 -0.48
C LEU A 59 3.85 0.05 -0.14
N LYS A 60 3.20 0.18 1.02
CA LYS A 60 2.04 -0.64 1.38
C LYS A 60 0.77 0.16 1.17
N SER A 61 -0.13 -0.35 0.34
CA SER A 61 -1.44 0.23 0.11
C SER A 61 -2.49 -0.53 0.91
N VAL A 62 -3.31 0.19 1.68
CA VAL A 62 -4.40 -0.39 2.46
C VAL A 62 -5.70 0.25 2.01
N LEU A 63 -6.62 -0.58 1.53
CA LEU A 63 -7.97 -0.17 1.16
C LEU A 63 -8.92 -0.47 2.31
N LYS A 64 -9.59 0.56 2.82
CA LYS A 64 -10.67 0.44 3.80
C LYS A 64 -11.99 0.79 3.14
N ILE A 65 -12.88 -0.18 3.02
CA ILE A 65 -14.24 0.04 2.54
C ILE A 65 -15.09 0.52 3.71
N HIS A 66 -15.77 1.66 3.54
CA HIS A 66 -16.73 2.16 4.51
C HIS A 66 -18.12 1.60 4.20
N GLN A 67 -18.88 1.26 5.24
CA GLN A 67 -20.30 0.96 5.08
C GLN A 67 -21.05 2.29 4.93
N ASP A 68 -22.12 2.30 4.11
CA ASP A 68 -23.00 3.45 3.99
C ASP A 68 -23.46 3.90 5.38
N VAL A 69 -23.13 5.15 5.72
CA VAL A 69 -23.67 5.80 6.91
C VAL A 69 -25.17 5.93 6.66
N LYS A 70 -25.99 5.29 7.50
CA LYS A 70 -27.45 5.48 7.46
C LYS A 70 -27.73 6.97 7.60
N ILE A 71 -28.25 7.58 6.53
CA ILE A 71 -28.70 8.97 6.51
C ILE A 71 -29.79 9.10 7.57
N GLY A 72 -29.53 9.91 8.60
CA GLY A 72 -30.58 10.34 9.53
C GLY A 72 -31.60 11.21 8.80
N ALA A 73 -32.84 11.26 9.32
CA ALA A 73 -34.01 11.89 8.67
C ALA A 73 -33.87 13.39 8.29
N TYR A 74 -32.75 14.05 8.60
CA TYR A 74 -32.48 15.46 8.33
C TYR A 74 -31.38 15.74 7.28
N GLY A 75 -30.92 14.73 6.54
CA GLY A 75 -30.40 14.95 5.18
C GLY A 75 -29.04 15.63 5.01
N THR A 76 -28.22 15.78 6.04
CA THR A 76 -26.84 16.30 5.88
C THR A 76 -25.83 15.16 5.92
N ALA A 77 -25.21 14.89 4.76
CA ALA A 77 -24.01 14.07 4.65
C ALA A 77 -22.90 14.92 4.02
N ASP A 78 -21.93 15.33 4.83
CA ASP A 78 -20.70 15.94 4.35
C ASP A 78 -19.80 14.84 3.77
N VAL A 79 -19.63 14.81 2.44
CA VAL A 79 -18.61 13.96 1.82
C VAL A 79 -17.86 14.76 0.75
N THR A 80 -16.77 15.39 1.16
CA THR A 80 -15.71 15.88 0.29
C THR A 80 -14.58 14.84 0.24
N SER A 81 -14.50 14.03 -0.82
CA SER A 81 -13.23 13.54 -1.37
C SER A 81 -13.43 12.69 -2.63
N SER A 82 -12.48 12.83 -3.54
CA SER A 82 -12.39 12.35 -4.92
C SER A 82 -12.81 10.89 -5.13
N ILE A 83 -13.76 10.69 -6.06
CA ILE A 83 -14.29 9.40 -6.52
C ILE A 83 -13.26 8.72 -7.44
N THR A 84 -12.92 7.46 -7.18
CA THR A 84 -12.34 6.57 -8.21
C THR A 84 -12.97 5.18 -8.11
N ASN A 85 -13.42 4.62 -9.23
CA ASN A 85 -14.21 3.38 -9.25
C ASN A 85 -13.33 2.15 -9.03
N VAL A 86 -13.69 1.26 -8.09
CA VAL A 86 -13.10 -0.08 -7.95
C VAL A 86 -14.20 -1.13 -8.17
N ASN A 87 -14.04 -1.97 -9.21
CA ASN A 87 -15.14 -2.79 -9.75
C ASN A 87 -15.25 -4.22 -9.14
N MET A 88 -14.35 -4.61 -8.22
CA MET A 88 -14.47 -5.88 -7.47
C MET A 88 -13.40 -5.94 -6.37
N MET A 89 -13.78 -6.30 -5.15
CA MET A 89 -12.81 -6.66 -4.10
C MET A 89 -13.30 -7.94 -3.41
N TYR A 90 -12.55 -9.03 -3.55
CA TYR A 90 -12.78 -10.28 -2.82
C TYR A 90 -11.84 -10.33 -1.61
N GLY A 91 -12.39 -10.52 -0.42
CA GLY A 91 -11.62 -10.94 0.75
C GLY A 91 -12.01 -10.26 2.06
N VAL A 92 -13.07 -10.75 2.71
CA VAL A 92 -13.15 -10.81 4.18
C VAL A 92 -13.76 -12.17 4.51
N GLU A 93 -12.98 -13.06 5.13
CA GLU A 93 -13.52 -14.29 5.71
C GLU A 93 -14.55 -13.91 6.79
N GLY A 94 -15.77 -14.42 6.65
CA GLY A 94 -16.79 -14.38 7.70
C GLY A 94 -17.98 -13.44 7.51
N ASN A 95 -18.07 -12.61 6.46
CA ASN A 95 -19.35 -11.99 6.14
C ASN A 95 -19.47 -11.53 4.68
N THR A 96 -20.55 -12.00 4.07
CA THR A 96 -21.18 -11.54 2.83
C THR A 96 -20.25 -11.19 1.67
N ALA A 97 -20.27 -12.06 0.64
CA ALA A 97 -20.11 -11.62 -0.73
C ALA A 97 -21.17 -10.54 -1.00
N ILE A 98 -20.83 -9.28 -0.74
CA ILE A 98 -21.70 -8.14 -1.02
C ILE A 98 -21.92 -8.19 -2.52
N ARG A 99 -23.15 -8.49 -2.91
CA ARG A 99 -23.59 -8.50 -4.30
C ARG A 99 -23.50 -7.04 -4.78
N LEU A 100 -22.34 -6.67 -5.33
CA LEU A 100 -22.00 -5.33 -5.85
C LEU A 100 -22.92 -4.85 -6.98
N LYS A 101 -23.90 -5.65 -7.40
CA LYS A 101 -24.88 -5.30 -8.44
C LYS A 101 -25.79 -4.13 -8.07
N SER A 102 -25.85 -3.71 -6.79
CA SER A 102 -26.79 -2.67 -6.32
C SER A 102 -26.17 -1.42 -5.72
N LEU A 103 -24.85 -1.37 -5.47
CA LEU A 103 -24.23 -0.22 -4.80
C LEU A 103 -23.32 0.50 -5.80
N ARG A 104 -23.86 1.54 -6.43
CA ARG A 104 -23.11 2.36 -7.41
C ARG A 104 -22.02 3.22 -6.75
N HIS A 105 -22.07 3.42 -5.43
CA HIS A 105 -21.10 4.23 -4.69
C HIS A 105 -20.86 3.58 -3.32
N ILE A 106 -19.75 2.85 -3.16
CA ILE A 106 -19.30 2.42 -1.84
C ILE A 106 -18.14 3.33 -1.44
N PRO A 107 -18.28 4.15 -0.38
CA PRO A 107 -17.19 4.99 0.08
C PRO A 107 -16.01 4.13 0.53
N TYR A 108 -14.79 4.53 0.19
CA TYR A 108 -13.57 3.86 0.64
C TYR A 108 -12.47 4.87 0.93
N THR A 109 -11.49 4.45 1.73
CA THR A 109 -10.23 5.18 1.93
C THR A 109 -9.09 4.29 1.47
N LEU A 110 -8.21 4.85 0.62
CA LEU A 110 -6.94 4.24 0.24
C LEU A 110 -5.83 4.96 1.00
N THR A 111 -5.09 4.23 1.83
CA THR A 111 -3.95 4.77 2.59
C THR A 111 -2.67 4.13 2.12
N HIS A 112 -1.64 4.95 1.95
CA HIS A 112 -0.30 4.52 1.56
C HIS A 112 0.66 4.69 2.73
N PHE A 113 1.35 3.61 3.08
CA PHE A 113 2.37 3.59 4.13
C PHE A 113 3.75 3.36 3.50
N GLY A 114 4.69 4.23 3.84
CA GLY A 114 6.10 4.05 3.52
C GLY A 114 6.72 2.99 4.44
N LEU A 115 7.44 2.04 3.85
CA LEU A 115 8.16 0.99 4.55
C LEU A 115 9.63 0.95 4.10
N LEU A 116 10.51 0.63 5.03
CA LEU A 116 11.94 0.42 4.83
C LEU A 116 12.23 -1.07 4.89
N TYR A 117 12.86 -1.63 3.87
CA TYR A 117 13.30 -3.01 3.80
C TYR A 117 14.81 -3.08 3.97
N ASP A 118 15.31 -3.81 4.98
CA ASP A 118 16.76 -3.94 5.26
C ASP A 118 17.42 -5.14 4.57
N GLY A 119 16.73 -5.81 3.64
CA GLY A 119 17.16 -7.08 3.05
C GLY A 119 16.61 -8.32 3.78
N SER A 120 16.03 -8.14 4.98
CA SER A 120 15.41 -9.21 5.76
C SER A 120 13.98 -8.89 6.17
N LYS A 121 13.73 -7.67 6.67
CA LYS A 121 12.49 -7.26 7.32
C LYS A 121 12.00 -5.92 6.83
N LEU A 122 10.69 -5.74 6.87
CA LEU A 122 10.04 -4.45 6.65
C LEU A 122 9.83 -3.69 7.96
N TYR A 123 10.03 -2.39 7.91
CA TYR A 123 9.78 -1.48 9.03
C TYR A 123 9.04 -0.25 8.56
N ILE A 124 8.24 0.34 9.44
CA ILE A 124 7.58 1.62 9.17
C ILE A 124 8.64 2.70 8.92
N ALA A 125 8.45 3.53 7.90
CA ALA A 125 9.35 4.61 7.54
C ALA A 125 9.22 5.81 8.51
N ASN A 126 9.65 5.63 9.76
CA ASN A 126 9.70 6.69 10.77
C ASN A 126 11.16 7.07 11.09
N VAL A 127 11.34 8.19 11.80
CA VAL A 127 12.68 8.72 12.13
C VAL A 127 13.56 7.68 12.80
N ARG A 128 13.01 6.91 13.75
CA ARG A 128 13.75 5.86 14.48
C ARG A 128 14.29 4.79 13.52
N ASN A 129 13.47 4.32 12.60
CA ASN A 129 13.86 3.26 11.67
C ASN A 129 14.80 3.78 10.57
N PHE A 130 14.64 5.03 10.11
CA PHE A 130 15.61 5.69 9.24
C PHE A 130 17.00 5.77 9.91
N LYS A 131 17.07 6.25 11.15
CA LYS A 131 18.34 6.32 11.91
C LYS A 131 18.97 4.96 12.17
N ARG A 132 18.17 3.90 12.27
CA ARG A 132 18.68 2.54 12.41
C ARG A 132 19.23 2.00 11.08
N MET A 133 18.58 2.33 9.96
CA MET A 133 18.98 1.89 8.63
C MET A 133 20.19 2.66 8.10
N PHE A 134 20.32 3.94 8.46
CA PHE A 134 21.43 4.82 8.09
C PHE A 134 22.13 5.35 9.35
N PRO A 135 22.85 4.48 10.09
CA PRO A 135 23.42 4.85 11.38
C PRO A 135 24.48 5.95 11.29
N ASP A 136 25.16 6.07 10.15
CA ASP A 136 26.22 7.06 9.90
C ASP A 136 25.68 8.42 9.44
N ARG A 137 24.37 8.53 9.15
CA ARG A 137 23.73 9.74 8.61
C ARG A 137 22.62 10.28 9.52
N LYS A 138 22.70 10.04 10.83
CA LYS A 138 21.66 10.45 11.79
C LYS A 138 21.43 11.95 11.81
N ASP A 139 22.50 12.73 11.76
CA ASP A 139 22.43 14.20 11.79
C ASP A 139 21.83 14.74 10.49
N ASP A 140 22.22 14.15 9.35
CA ASP A 140 21.64 14.46 8.03
C ASP A 140 20.13 14.18 7.98
N ILE A 141 19.69 13.08 8.60
CA ILE A 141 18.26 12.74 8.68
C ILE A 141 17.48 13.85 9.39
N GLU A 142 17.92 14.25 10.58
CA GLU A 142 17.23 15.28 11.37
C GLU A 142 17.23 16.62 10.65
N LYS A 143 18.38 17.02 10.11
CA LYS A 143 18.55 18.26 9.36
C LYS A 143 17.62 18.29 8.14
N TYR A 144 17.62 17.23 7.33
CA TYR A 144 16.81 17.18 6.12
C TYR A 144 15.31 17.21 6.43
N ILE A 145 14.87 16.49 7.47
CA ILE A 145 13.47 16.51 7.93
C ILE A 145 13.07 17.93 8.37
N ALA A 146 13.91 18.61 9.15
CA ALA A 146 13.62 19.94 9.66
C ALA A 146 13.59 21.00 8.54
N GLU A 147 14.59 21.00 7.66
CA GLU A 147 14.71 21.95 6.54
C GLU A 147 13.56 21.81 5.54
N ASN A 148 13.15 20.57 5.24
CA ASN A 148 12.10 20.28 4.26
C ASN A 148 10.70 20.10 4.91
N LYS A 149 10.60 20.22 6.24
CA LYS A 149 9.37 20.02 7.03
C LYS A 149 8.67 18.69 6.68
N LEU A 150 9.45 17.62 6.57
CA LEU A 150 8.93 16.33 6.12
C LEU A 150 8.00 15.71 7.17
N ASN A 151 6.80 15.33 6.73
CA ASN A 151 5.93 14.44 7.49
C ASN A 151 6.14 13.00 7.01
N LEU A 152 6.82 12.18 7.81
CA LEU A 152 7.12 10.79 7.43
C LEU A 152 5.92 9.84 7.43
N ASP A 153 4.76 10.28 7.94
CA ASP A 153 3.51 9.54 7.77
C ASP A 153 3.02 9.59 6.30
N ASP A 154 3.46 10.59 5.53
CA ASP A 154 3.30 10.61 4.07
C ASP A 154 4.39 9.77 3.41
N ALA A 155 3.98 8.70 2.74
CA ALA A 155 4.88 7.81 2.00
C ALA A 155 5.74 8.55 0.95
N LYS A 156 5.24 9.63 0.36
CA LYS A 156 6.01 10.43 -0.61
C LYS A 156 7.15 11.18 0.05
N ALA A 157 6.88 11.84 1.19
CA ALA A 157 7.91 12.52 1.96
C ALA A 157 8.95 11.54 2.54
N ALA A 158 8.50 10.37 2.98
CA ALA A 158 9.41 9.31 3.42
C ALA A 158 10.29 8.79 2.27
N LEU A 159 9.74 8.62 1.06
CA LEU A 159 10.51 8.24 -0.13
C LEU A 159 11.55 9.31 -0.48
N GLN A 160 11.20 10.60 -0.36
CA GLN A 160 12.12 11.70 -0.60
C GLN A 160 13.34 11.62 0.33
N LEU A 161 13.12 11.39 1.63
CA LEU A 161 14.20 11.20 2.59
C LEU A 161 15.05 9.97 2.23
N PHE A 162 14.41 8.84 1.89
CA PHE A 162 15.14 7.63 1.49
C PHE A 162 16.04 7.89 0.27
N ASN A 163 15.54 8.59 -0.75
CA ASN A 163 16.33 8.90 -1.94
C ASN A 163 17.52 9.82 -1.58
N PHE A 164 17.30 10.85 -0.76
CA PHE A 164 18.38 11.73 -0.29
C PHE A 164 19.50 10.99 0.45
N LEU A 165 19.14 10.00 1.29
CA LEU A 165 20.13 9.24 2.06
C LEU A 165 20.98 8.29 1.19
N ASN A 166 20.54 8.01 -0.03
CA ASN A 166 21.19 7.12 -1.00
C ASN A 166 21.86 7.86 -2.17
N LEU A 167 21.86 9.20 -2.14
CA LEU A 167 22.76 10.01 -2.96
C LEU A 167 24.17 9.95 -2.38
#